data_AF-A0A2Z6EW87-F1
#
_entry.id   AF-A0A2Z6EW87-F1
#
_cell.length_a   1.000
_cell.length_b   1.000
_cell.length_c   1.000
_cell.angle_alpha   90.00
_cell.angle_beta   90.00
_cell.angle_gamma   90.00
#
_symmetry.space_group_name_H-M   'P 1'
#
loop_
_entity.id
_entity.type
_entity.pdbx_description
1 polymer ?
#
loop_
_entity_poly.entity_id
_entity_poly.type
_entity_poly.pdbx_seq_one_letter_code
_entity_poly.pdbx_strand_id
1 'polypeptide(L)'
;MAITPADVKARFPVLDAVEEAQLQLLIDDTRPFFNIDRWGAFYPRGACLLVAHFWSMQQKVDKGETAPVYAVTARKAGEVQLSYASPSPLEMQDAWLAATSYGQQYLSLRKQVGFGALVV
;
A
#
# COMPACT_ATOMS: atom_id res chain seq x y z
N MET A 1 -17.49 -2.92 -8.64
CA MET A 1 -17.25 -1.47 -8.46
C MET A 1 -15.91 -1.14 -9.07
N ALA A 2 -15.80 -0.04 -9.82
CA ALA A 2 -14.53 0.48 -10.32
C ALA A 2 -14.20 1.77 -9.56
N ILE A 3 -12.93 1.98 -9.22
CA ILE A 3 -12.45 3.27 -8.72
C ILE A 3 -11.95 4.11 -9.89
N THR A 4 -12.09 5.43 -9.77
CA THR A 4 -11.62 6.41 -10.76
C THR A 4 -10.47 7.24 -10.21
N PRO A 5 -9.69 7.94 -11.06
CA PRO A 5 -8.69 8.89 -10.61
C PRO A 5 -9.26 9.96 -9.66
N ALA A 6 -10.50 10.40 -9.89
CA ALA A 6 -11.19 11.35 -9.04
C ALA A 6 -11.44 10.81 -7.62
N ASP A 7 -11.78 9.52 -7.49
CA ASP A 7 -11.98 8.89 -6.17
C ASP A 7 -10.68 8.86 -5.34
N VAL A 8 -9.55 8.64 -6.02
CA VAL A 8 -8.23 8.63 -5.41
C VAL A 8 -7.85 10.03 -4.92
N LYS A 9 -8.01 11.04 -5.78
CA LYS A 9 -7.76 12.46 -5.47
C LYS A 9 -8.62 12.96 -4.32
N ALA A 10 -9.92 12.66 -4.35
CA ALA A 10 -10.85 13.03 -3.28
C ALA A 10 -10.46 12.47 -1.91
N ARG A 11 -9.86 11.27 -1.86
CA ARG A 11 -9.39 10.66 -0.60
C ARG A 11 -8.00 11.12 -0.19
N PHE A 12 -7.13 11.41 -1.16
CA PHE A 12 -5.73 11.74 -0.93
C PHE A 12 -5.36 12.99 -1.74
N PRO A 13 -5.59 14.20 -1.18
CA PRO A 13 -5.28 15.47 -1.87
C PRO A 13 -3.81 15.62 -2.27
N VAL A 14 -2.90 14.87 -1.63
CA VAL A 14 -1.48 14.80 -2.03
C VAL A 14 -1.28 14.28 -3.46
N LEU A 15 -2.29 13.63 -4.05
CA LEU A 15 -2.28 13.10 -5.41
C LEU A 15 -2.96 14.03 -6.42
N ASP A 16 -3.43 15.22 -6.02
CA ASP A 16 -4.15 16.15 -6.91
C ASP A 16 -3.28 16.61 -8.09
N ALA A 17 -1.98 16.81 -7.84
CA ALA A 17 -0.99 17.21 -8.82
C ALA A 17 -0.59 16.09 -9.80
N VAL A 18 -1.01 14.84 -9.56
CA VAL A 18 -0.70 13.71 -10.43
C VAL A 18 -1.64 13.72 -11.63
N GLU A 19 -1.08 13.48 -12.82
CA GLU A 19 -1.85 13.38 -14.05
C GLU A 19 -2.86 12.22 -13.96
N GLU A 20 -4.08 12.44 -14.48
CA GLU A 20 -5.14 11.42 -14.44
C GLU A 20 -4.76 10.14 -15.21
N ALA A 21 -4.04 10.26 -16.33
CA ALA A 21 -3.56 9.12 -17.09
C ALA A 21 -2.59 8.26 -16.25
N GLN A 22 -1.69 8.90 -15.49
CA GLN A 22 -0.77 8.20 -14.60
C GLN A 22 -1.49 7.54 -13.43
N LEU A 23 -2.46 8.22 -12.83
CA LEU A 23 -3.31 7.63 -11.80
C LEU A 23 -4.11 6.43 -12.32
N GLN A 24 -4.60 6.51 -13.56
CA GLN A 24 -5.33 5.41 -14.18
C GLN A 24 -4.44 4.17 -14.34
N LEU A 25 -3.19 4.33 -14.77
CA LEU A 25 -2.22 3.24 -14.84
C LEU A 25 -1.99 2.60 -13.46
N LEU A 26 -1.78 3.44 -12.43
CA LEU A 26 -1.61 2.95 -11.06
C LEU A 26 -2.84 2.19 -10.55
N ILE A 27 -4.04 2.66 -10.88
CA ILE A 27 -5.30 1.99 -10.54
C ILE A 27 -5.34 0.61 -11.20
N ASP A 28 -5.00 0.51 -12.49
CA ASP A 28 -4.99 -0.75 -13.22
C ASP A 28 -3.97 -1.74 -12.64
N ASP A 29 -2.80 -1.26 -12.21
CA ASP A 29 -1.77 -2.07 -11.54
C ASP A 29 -2.24 -2.64 -10.18
N THR A 30 -3.22 -2.00 -9.53
CA THR A 30 -3.76 -2.53 -8.28
C THR A 30 -4.69 -3.73 -8.46
N ARG A 31 -5.27 -3.92 -9.64
CA ARG A 31 -6.34 -4.91 -9.89
C ARG A 31 -5.98 -6.34 -9.47
N PRO A 32 -4.76 -6.86 -9.72
CA PRO A 32 -4.36 -8.21 -9.31
C PRO A 32 -4.38 -8.45 -7.79
N PHE A 33 -4.36 -7.39 -6.97
CA PHE A 33 -4.33 -7.50 -5.51
C PHE A 33 -5.71 -7.66 -4.88
N PHE A 34 -6.78 -7.55 -5.68
CA PHE A 34 -8.16 -7.57 -5.19
C PHE A 34 -8.96 -8.70 -5.81
N ASN A 35 -9.66 -9.43 -4.94
CA ASN A 35 -10.86 -10.17 -5.32
C ASN A 35 -12.07 -9.32 -4.95
N ILE A 36 -12.78 -8.77 -5.95
CA ILE A 36 -13.83 -7.77 -5.73
C ILE A 36 -14.95 -8.31 -4.83
N ASP A 37 -15.35 -9.57 -5.01
CA ASP A 37 -16.40 -10.21 -4.22
C ASP A 37 -16.01 -10.33 -2.76
N ARG A 38 -14.75 -10.69 -2.48
CA ARG A 38 -14.24 -10.81 -1.11
C ARG A 38 -14.08 -9.45 -0.42
N TRP A 39 -13.63 -8.45 -1.17
CA TRP A 39 -13.39 -7.12 -0.60
C TRP A 39 -14.66 -6.30 -0.41
N GLY A 40 -15.69 -6.52 -1.23
CA GLY A 40 -16.99 -5.86 -1.11
C GLY A 40 -16.88 -4.34 -0.91
N ALA A 41 -17.51 -3.82 0.15
CA ALA A 41 -17.51 -2.39 0.47
C ALA A 41 -16.12 -1.83 0.85
N PHE A 42 -15.15 -2.68 1.20
CA PHE A 42 -13.79 -2.25 1.50
C PHE A 42 -12.95 -2.02 0.24
N TYR A 43 -13.38 -2.54 -0.91
CA TYR A 43 -12.63 -2.43 -2.17
C TYR A 43 -12.23 -0.99 -2.52
N PRO A 44 -13.14 0.01 -2.54
CA PRO A 44 -12.76 1.36 -2.94
C PRO A 44 -11.68 1.96 -2.05
N ARG A 45 -11.77 1.75 -0.73
CA ARG A 45 -10.77 2.25 0.23
C ARG A 45 -9.44 1.53 0.08
N GLY A 46 -9.47 0.21 -0.06
CA GLY A 46 -8.27 -0.60 -0.24
C GLY A 46 -7.50 -0.25 -1.50
N ALA A 47 -8.21 -0.11 -2.62
CA ALA A 47 -7.61 0.21 -3.90
C ALA A 47 -6.98 1.61 -3.89
N CYS A 48 -7.66 2.61 -3.33
CA CYS A 48 -7.07 3.96 -3.21
C CYS A 48 -5.80 3.96 -2.33
N LEU A 49 -5.79 3.21 -1.22
CA LEU A 49 -4.60 3.07 -0.36
C LEU A 49 -3.43 2.43 -1.11
N LEU A 50 -3.72 1.42 -1.93
CA LEU A 50 -2.68 0.73 -2.70
C LEU A 50 -2.12 1.61 -3.83
N VAL A 51 -2.96 2.41 -4.49
CA VAL A 51 -2.52 3.44 -5.45
C VAL A 51 -1.57 4.44 -4.78
N ALA A 52 -1.96 4.99 -3.62
CA ALA A 52 -1.13 5.94 -2.88
C ALA A 52 0.20 5.32 -2.42
N HIS A 53 0.20 4.03 -2.07
CA HIS A 53 1.42 3.28 -1.77
C HIS A 53 2.33 3.20 -2.99
N PHE A 54 1.83 2.79 -4.16
CA PHE A 54 2.63 2.66 -5.38
C PHE A 54 3.23 3.99 -5.81
N TRP A 55 2.44 5.06 -5.77
CA TRP A 55 2.94 6.41 -6.03
C TRP A 55 4.06 6.83 -5.07
N SER A 56 3.87 6.59 -3.77
CA SER A 56 4.88 6.92 -2.75
C SER A 56 6.17 6.13 -2.97
N MET A 57 6.06 4.90 -3.45
CA MET A 57 7.20 4.04 -3.77
C MET A 57 7.95 4.54 -5.01
N GLN A 58 7.23 4.90 -6.08
CA GLN A 58 7.81 5.50 -7.29
C GLN A 58 8.59 6.78 -6.95
N GLN A 59 8.00 7.68 -6.17
CA GLN A 59 8.69 8.90 -5.75
C GLN A 59 9.97 8.67 -4.94
N LYS A 60 10.05 7.60 -4.13
CA LYS A 60 11.29 7.25 -3.41
C LYS A 60 12.38 6.78 -4.37
N VAL A 61 12.01 5.96 -5.35
CA VAL A 61 12.91 5.49 -6.40
C VAL A 61 13.43 6.67 -7.23
N ASP A 62 12.55 7.58 -7.65
CA ASP A 62 12.92 8.76 -8.45
C ASP A 62 13.85 9.72 -7.71
N LYS A 63 13.76 9.77 -6.36
CA LYS A 63 14.65 10.56 -5.51
C LYS A 63 16.01 9.88 -5.25
N GLY A 64 16.28 8.74 -5.86
CA GLY A 64 17.51 7.99 -5.67
C GLY A 64 17.61 7.32 -4.30
N GLU A 65 16.50 7.17 -3.56
CA GLU A 65 16.44 6.33 -2.37
C GLU A 65 16.41 4.86 -2.81
N THR A 66 17.54 4.36 -3.32
CA THR A 66 17.77 2.95 -3.68
C THR A 66 18.09 2.08 -2.47
N ALA A 67 17.81 2.56 -1.26
CA ALA A 67 17.78 1.68 -0.11
C ALA A 67 16.68 0.66 -0.39
N PRO A 68 16.99 -0.64 -0.37
CA PRO A 68 16.00 -1.62 -0.74
C PRO A 68 14.81 -1.44 0.19
N VAL A 69 13.62 -1.38 -0.40
CA VAL A 69 12.38 -1.15 0.31
C VAL A 69 11.95 -2.44 1.01
N TYR A 70 12.88 -3.04 1.73
CA TYR A 70 12.60 -3.98 2.79
C TYR A 70 12.04 -3.16 3.95
N ALA A 71 11.20 -3.82 4.75
CA ALA A 71 10.66 -3.28 5.99
C ALA A 71 11.73 -2.47 6.70
N VAL A 72 11.31 -1.37 7.33
CA VAL A 72 12.10 -0.61 8.30
C VAL A 72 12.51 -1.56 9.44
N THR A 73 13.50 -2.43 9.21
CA THR A 73 14.11 -3.33 10.18
C THR A 73 15.29 -2.66 10.87
N ALA A 74 15.67 -1.46 10.43
CA ALA A 74 16.66 -0.65 11.09
C ALA A 74 16.35 0.84 10.93
N ARG A 75 15.37 1.35 11.67
CA ARG A 75 15.47 2.74 12.11
C ARG A 75 16.51 2.74 13.23
N LYS A 76 17.74 3.17 12.95
CA LYS A 76 18.68 3.56 14.00
C LYS A 76 18.12 4.79 14.74
N ALA A 77 17.22 4.56 15.67
CA ALA A 77 17.14 5.33 16.91
C ALA A 77 18.06 4.58 17.90
N GLY A 78 18.82 5.32 18.70
CA GLY A 78 19.92 4.79 19.51
C GLY A 78 19.64 3.48 20.26
N GLU A 79 20.69 2.65 20.30
CA GLU A 79 20.92 1.60 21.31
C GLU A 79 19.89 0.48 21.51
N VAL A 80 19.12 0.09 20.49
CA VAL A 80 18.37 -1.18 20.55
C VAL A 80 18.53 -1.97 19.25
N GLN A 81 19.39 -2.99 19.27
CA GLN A 81 19.49 -3.99 18.20
C GLN A 81 18.38 -5.04 18.39
N LEU A 82 17.30 -4.94 17.61
CA LEU A 82 16.38 -6.07 17.42
C LEU A 82 16.76 -6.82 16.13
N SER A 83 17.39 -7.98 16.31
CA SER A 83 17.64 -8.94 15.22
C SER A 83 16.36 -9.73 14.96
N TYR A 84 15.55 -9.30 13.99
CA TYR A 84 14.46 -10.13 13.48
C TYR A 84 14.99 -11.09 12.41
N ALA A 85 14.63 -12.37 12.56
CA ALA A 85 14.97 -13.44 11.62
C ALA A 85 14.58 -13.09 10.18
N SER A 86 15.32 -13.65 9.20
CA SER A 86 15.04 -13.47 7.78
C SER A 86 13.58 -13.77 7.45
N PRO A 87 12.80 -12.80 6.93
CA PRO A 87 11.39 -12.99 6.67
C PRO A 87 11.17 -14.06 5.59
N SER A 88 10.16 -14.90 5.77
CA SER A 88 9.64 -15.78 4.72
C SER A 88 9.15 -14.96 3.52
N PRO A 89 9.01 -15.54 2.30
CA PRO A 89 8.56 -14.80 1.12
C PRO A 89 7.19 -14.11 1.29
N LEU A 90 6.30 -14.67 2.11
CA LEU A 90 5.01 -14.06 2.48
C LEU A 90 5.21 -12.82 3.37
N GLU A 91 6.14 -12.89 4.33
CA GLU A 91 6.55 -11.76 5.16
C GLU A 91 7.32 -10.70 4.34
N MET A 92 8.01 -11.10 3.27
CA MET A 92 8.67 -10.16 2.34
C MET A 92 7.66 -9.33 1.52
N GLN A 93 6.56 -9.93 1.05
CA GLN A 93 5.49 -9.16 0.38
C GLN A 93 4.84 -8.17 1.34
N ASP A 94 4.62 -8.58 2.59
CA ASP A 94 4.06 -7.70 3.62
C ASP A 94 5.06 -6.63 4.06
N ALA A 95 6.36 -6.92 4.05
CA ALA A 95 7.41 -5.95 4.31
C ALA A 95 7.40 -4.79 3.30
N TRP A 96 7.22 -5.10 2.01
CA TRP A 96 7.11 -4.10 0.95
C TRP A 96 5.87 -3.22 1.14
N LEU A 97 4.70 -3.85 1.38
CA LEU A 97 3.47 -3.12 1.68
C LEU A 97 3.62 -2.27 2.96
N ALA A 98 4.34 -2.74 3.97
CA ALA A 98 4.56 -2.02 5.22
C ALA A 98 5.50 -0.80 5.10
N ALA A 99 6.13 -0.57 3.94
CA ALA A 99 7.14 0.47 3.74
C ALA A 99 6.58 1.91 3.67
N THR A 100 5.25 2.06 3.61
CA THR A 100 4.56 3.35 3.62
C THR A 100 3.38 3.31 4.57
N SER A 101 2.95 4.47 5.07
CA SER A 101 1.73 4.57 5.90
C SER A 101 0.48 4.10 5.16
N TYR A 102 0.40 4.30 3.84
CA TYR A 102 -0.70 3.84 3.02
C TYR A 102 -0.75 2.32 2.91
N GLY A 103 0.40 1.69 2.67
CA GLY A 103 0.49 0.23 2.57
C GLY A 103 0.29 -0.48 3.92
N GLN A 104 0.69 0.14 5.04
CA GLN A 104 0.34 -0.33 6.39
C GLN A 104 -1.18 -0.31 6.64
N GLN A 105 -1.87 0.76 6.23
CA GLN A 105 -3.33 0.83 6.31
C GLN A 105 -4.00 -0.20 5.39
N TYR A 106 -3.46 -0.41 4.19
CA TYR A 106 -3.91 -1.48 3.29
C TYR A 106 -3.77 -2.86 3.93
N LEU A 107 -2.64 -3.17 4.58
CA LEU A 107 -2.45 -4.44 5.29
C LEU A 107 -3.45 -4.62 6.43
N SER A 108 -3.72 -3.58 7.20
CA SER A 108 -4.74 -3.60 8.26
C SER A 108 -6.12 -3.91 7.69
N LEU A 109 -6.48 -3.28 6.56
CA LEU A 109 -7.74 -3.52 5.87
C LEU A 109 -7.81 -4.93 5.27
N ARG A 110 -6.71 -5.40 4.66
CA ARG A 110 -6.60 -6.75 4.10
C ARG A 110 -6.73 -7.82 5.18
N LYS A 111 -6.22 -7.57 6.40
CA LYS A 111 -6.45 -8.43 7.56
C LYS A 111 -7.93 -8.48 7.92
N GLN A 112 -8.62 -7.32 8.00
CA GLN A 112 -10.06 -7.27 8.28
C GLN A 112 -10.90 -8.04 7.25
N VAL A 113 -10.58 -7.91 5.96
CA VAL A 113 -11.21 -8.67 4.86
C VAL A 113 -10.86 -10.17 4.96
N GLY A 114 -9.61 -10.48 5.31
CA GLY A 114 -9.06 -11.83 5.40
C GLY A 114 -9.68 -12.67 6.52
N PHE A 115 -9.87 -12.07 7.70
CA PHE A 115 -10.54 -12.68 8.85
C PHE A 115 -12.06 -12.85 8.65
N GLY A 116 -12.59 -12.44 7.49
CA GLY A 116 -14.02 -12.43 7.21
C GLY A 116 -14.68 -11.33 8.03
N ALA A 117 -14.58 -10.08 7.56
CA ALA A 117 -15.31 -8.90 8.03
C ALA A 117 -15.84 -9.06 9.47
N LEU A 118 -14.95 -9.02 10.45
CA LEU A 118 -15.38 -8.98 11.85
C LEU A 118 -16.22 -7.70 12.02
N VAL A 119 -17.53 -7.87 12.25
CA VAL A 119 -18.54 -6.83 12.54
C VAL A 119 -18.98 -6.11 11.23
N VAL A 120 -20.20 -6.26 10.69
CA VAL A 120 -21.59 -6.39 11.22
C VAL A 120 -22.41 -7.29 10.29
#